data_AF-A0A944MGU8-F1
#
_entry.id   AF-A0A944MGU8-F1
#
_cell.length_a   1.000
_cell.length_b   1.000
_cell.length_c   1.000
_cell.angle_alpha   90.00
_cell.angle_beta   90.00
_cell.angle_gamma   90.00
#
_symmetry.space_group_name_H-M   'P 1'
#
loop_
_entity.id
_entity.type
_entity.pdbx_description
1 polymer ?
#
loop_
_entity_poly.entity_id
_entity_poly.type
_entity_poly.pdbx_seq_one_letter_code
_entity_poly.pdbx_strand_id
1 'polypeptide(L)'
;MLATEAVQAYTVYVSSEKDNTITVIDGESLKVLQKVAVGERPRGIALSKDGKILYVCTSDADHIEVLDLETLKVTHILPSGPDPELLVLGPEGRYLYAANEDDNMVTVVDVEKRRKVIEIQVGVEPEGMGISPDGKWLVNTSETTNMAHFINLETLKVEDNVLVDQRPRVAQFSNDGKQVWVSSEIGGTVSVIDSASRKIIKKIGFEIPGIHKESIQPVGIKLSKDGKQAFIALGPAARVAVVDTAKLEVEKYLLVGQRVWNLAFSPDEKRIFTTNGVSNDVSVIDVERLKVKKSIQVGRLPWGVVVRP
;
A
#
# COMPACT_ATOMS: atom_id res chain seq x y z
N MET A 1 -17.88 -6.76 -34.75
CA MET A 1 -17.38 -7.95 -34.03
C MET A 1 -17.37 -7.62 -32.56
N LEU A 2 -17.73 -8.54 -31.66
CA LEU A 2 -17.42 -8.37 -30.24
C LEU A 2 -15.96 -8.81 -30.05
N ALA A 3 -15.10 -7.89 -29.61
CA ALA A 3 -13.76 -8.25 -29.18
C ALA A 3 -13.89 -8.96 -27.81
N THR A 4 -13.62 -10.26 -27.78
CA THR A 4 -13.39 -10.95 -26.51
C THR A 4 -12.08 -10.46 -25.94
N GLU A 5 -12.15 -9.52 -24.99
CA GLU A 5 -10.98 -9.14 -24.19
C GLU A 5 -10.39 -10.41 -23.56
N ALA A 6 -9.09 -10.62 -23.76
CA ALA A 6 -8.42 -11.75 -23.16
C ALA A 6 -8.39 -11.56 -21.64
N VAL A 7 -9.01 -12.49 -20.90
CA VAL A 7 -8.90 -12.56 -19.45
C VAL A 7 -7.46 -12.94 -19.12
N GLN A 8 -6.63 -11.94 -18.82
CA GLN A 8 -5.27 -12.16 -18.36
C GLN A 8 -5.31 -12.84 -17.00
N ALA A 9 -4.79 -14.06 -16.90
CA ALA A 9 -4.63 -14.74 -15.62
C ALA A 9 -3.60 -13.99 -14.77
N TYR A 10 -3.93 -13.72 -13.51
CA TYR A 10 -3.07 -12.97 -12.59
C TYR A 10 -3.08 -13.63 -11.20
N THR A 11 -2.01 -13.42 -10.43
CA THR A 11 -1.85 -13.99 -9.08
C THR A 11 -1.84 -12.90 -8.03
N VAL A 12 -2.59 -13.08 -6.94
CA VAL A 12 -2.63 -12.14 -5.82
C VAL A 12 -1.81 -12.70 -4.66
N TYR A 13 -0.91 -11.90 -4.12
CA TYR A 13 -0.06 -12.24 -2.98
C TYR A 13 -0.44 -11.37 -1.79
N VAL A 14 -0.58 -11.98 -0.62
CA VAL A 14 -1.12 -11.36 0.59
C VAL A 14 -0.25 -11.68 1.80
N SER A 15 0.37 -10.69 2.42
CA SER A 15 1.11 -10.89 3.67
C SER A 15 0.15 -11.06 4.85
N SER A 16 0.51 -11.91 5.81
CA SER A 16 -0.31 -12.24 6.98
C SER A 16 0.54 -12.23 8.25
N GLU A 17 0.45 -11.12 8.99
CA GLU A 17 1.34 -10.74 10.09
C GLU A 17 1.43 -11.85 11.15
N LYS A 18 0.29 -12.42 11.55
CA LYS A 18 0.25 -13.34 12.70
C LYS A 18 0.52 -14.81 12.36
N ASP A 19 0.70 -15.11 11.07
CA ASP A 19 1.01 -16.45 10.56
C ASP A 19 2.42 -16.56 9.98
N ASN A 20 3.19 -15.47 9.87
CA ASN A 20 4.49 -15.41 9.18
C ASN A 20 4.41 -16.04 7.76
N THR A 21 3.37 -15.68 6.99
CA THR A 21 3.13 -16.23 5.65
C THR A 21 2.74 -15.20 4.60
N ILE A 22 3.10 -15.50 3.35
CA ILE A 22 2.44 -14.96 2.15
C ILE A 22 1.39 -15.99 1.68
N THR A 23 0.13 -15.58 1.62
CA THR A 23 -0.93 -16.37 0.98
C THR A 23 -0.99 -16.06 -0.52
N VAL A 24 -0.96 -17.11 -1.35
CA VAL A 24 -1.02 -17.05 -2.82
C VAL A 24 -2.43 -17.39 -3.27
N ILE A 25 -3.04 -16.52 -4.08
CA ILE A 25 -4.43 -16.64 -4.54
C ILE A 25 -4.47 -16.56 -6.08
N ASP A 26 -5.15 -17.53 -6.70
CA ASP A 26 -5.52 -17.47 -8.11
C ASP A 26 -6.55 -16.35 -8.34
N GLY A 27 -6.16 -15.32 -9.10
CA GLY A 27 -6.94 -14.10 -9.28
C GLY A 27 -8.27 -14.29 -9.99
N GLU A 28 -8.38 -15.33 -10.82
CA GLU A 28 -9.56 -15.60 -11.64
C GLU A 28 -10.63 -16.42 -10.93
N SER A 29 -10.29 -17.64 -10.49
CA SER A 29 -11.19 -18.52 -9.73
C SER A 29 -11.36 -18.09 -8.26
N LEU A 30 -10.54 -17.15 -7.79
CA LEU A 30 -10.55 -16.59 -6.44
C LEU A 30 -10.35 -17.68 -5.38
N LYS A 31 -9.37 -18.56 -5.59
CA LYS A 31 -8.99 -19.68 -4.70
C LYS A 31 -7.60 -19.44 -4.13
N VAL A 32 -7.41 -19.74 -2.85
CA VAL A 32 -6.07 -19.91 -2.28
C VAL A 32 -5.41 -21.11 -2.95
N LEU A 33 -4.20 -20.92 -3.48
CA LEU A 33 -3.37 -21.96 -4.07
C LEU A 33 -2.40 -22.54 -3.03
N GLN A 34 -1.74 -21.66 -2.27
CA GLN A 34 -0.67 -22.03 -1.35
C GLN A 34 -0.50 -20.95 -0.25
N LYS A 35 0.06 -21.34 0.89
CA LYS A 35 0.72 -20.41 1.83
C LYS A 35 2.22 -20.68 1.80
N VAL A 36 3.02 -19.62 1.75
CA VAL A 36 4.48 -19.65 1.73
C VAL A 36 4.97 -19.06 3.06
N ALA A 37 5.81 -19.78 3.79
CA ALA A 37 6.43 -19.26 5.01
C ALA A 37 7.49 -18.20 4.67
N VAL A 38 7.55 -17.16 5.49
CA VAL A 38 8.47 -16.03 5.43
C VAL A 38 8.94 -15.68 6.85
N GLY A 39 9.82 -14.70 6.99
CA GLY A 39 10.25 -14.14 8.27
C GLY A 39 9.11 -13.53 9.11
N GLU A 40 9.47 -13.06 10.31
CA GLU A 40 8.47 -12.71 11.33
C GLU A 40 7.73 -11.41 11.03
N ARG A 41 6.41 -11.39 11.33
CA ARG A 41 5.48 -10.27 11.08
C ARG A 41 5.64 -9.64 9.69
N PRO A 42 5.26 -10.34 8.61
CA PRO A 42 5.33 -9.79 7.27
C PRO A 42 4.25 -8.72 7.06
N ARG A 43 4.65 -7.44 6.87
CA ARG A 43 3.74 -6.31 6.58
C ARG A 43 3.86 -5.84 5.12
N GLY A 44 4.69 -4.85 4.82
CA GLY A 44 4.86 -4.30 3.47
C GLY A 44 5.37 -5.32 2.45
N ILE A 45 4.75 -5.36 1.26
CA ILE A 45 5.17 -6.22 0.15
C ILE A 45 5.11 -5.48 -1.19
N ALA A 46 6.10 -5.72 -2.07
CA ALA A 46 6.17 -5.12 -3.41
C ALA A 46 6.76 -6.09 -4.43
N LEU A 47 6.31 -5.98 -5.68
CA LEU A 47 6.85 -6.76 -6.80
C LEU A 47 8.05 -6.07 -7.44
N SER A 48 9.00 -6.87 -7.89
CA SER A 48 9.95 -6.51 -8.96
C SER A 48 9.24 -6.07 -10.23
N LYS A 49 9.91 -5.21 -11.04
CA LYS A 49 9.41 -4.72 -12.34
C LYS A 49 8.95 -5.82 -13.30
N ASP A 50 9.58 -6.99 -13.27
CA ASP A 50 9.28 -8.12 -14.17
C ASP A 50 8.35 -9.17 -13.52
N GLY A 51 7.87 -8.90 -12.30
CA GLY A 51 6.93 -9.75 -11.57
C GLY A 51 7.49 -11.09 -11.10
N LYS A 52 8.82 -11.33 -11.17
CA LYS A 52 9.43 -12.63 -10.76
C LYS A 52 9.77 -12.71 -9.28
N ILE A 53 9.98 -11.57 -8.63
CA ILE A 53 10.38 -11.43 -7.22
C ILE A 53 9.31 -10.64 -6.45
N LEU A 54 9.01 -11.08 -5.23
CA LEU A 54 8.34 -10.30 -4.19
C LEU A 54 9.36 -9.92 -3.11
N TYR A 55 9.47 -8.63 -2.82
CA TYR A 55 10.15 -8.12 -1.64
C TYR A 55 9.16 -8.08 -0.48
N VAL A 56 9.56 -8.56 0.69
CA VAL A 56 8.71 -8.67 1.89
C VAL A 56 9.42 -8.02 3.08
N CYS A 57 8.88 -6.93 3.61
CA CYS A 57 9.23 -6.43 4.93
C CYS A 57 8.87 -7.48 5.98
N THR A 58 9.84 -7.92 6.78
CA THR A 58 9.63 -8.81 7.92
C THR A 58 9.96 -8.05 9.20
N SER A 59 8.96 -7.31 9.69
CA SER A 59 9.04 -6.32 10.77
C SER A 59 9.86 -6.80 11.97
N ASP A 60 9.39 -7.86 12.63
CA ASP A 60 9.98 -8.38 13.88
C ASP A 60 11.34 -9.08 13.66
N ALA A 61 11.86 -9.07 12.43
CA ALA A 61 13.13 -9.67 12.05
C ALA A 61 14.14 -8.67 11.43
N ASP A 62 13.84 -7.36 11.42
CA ASP A 62 14.73 -6.26 11.01
C ASP A 62 15.33 -6.38 9.59
N HIS A 63 14.64 -7.04 8.65
CA HIS A 63 15.13 -7.20 7.27
C HIS A 63 14.02 -7.29 6.22
N ILE A 64 14.44 -7.43 4.96
CA ILE A 64 13.56 -7.61 3.81
C ILE A 64 13.89 -8.95 3.16
N GLU A 65 12.94 -9.88 3.10
CA GLU A 65 13.10 -11.14 2.38
C GLU A 65 12.86 -10.98 0.88
N VAL A 66 13.60 -11.76 0.08
CA VAL A 66 13.50 -11.77 -1.38
C VAL A 66 12.95 -13.13 -1.85
N LEU A 67 11.63 -13.19 -1.98
CA LEU A 67 10.86 -14.36 -2.39
C LEU A 67 10.81 -14.47 -3.93
N ASP A 68 11.34 -15.56 -4.47
CA ASP A 68 11.20 -15.93 -5.88
C ASP A 68 9.80 -16.52 -6.14
N LEU A 69 9.12 -16.03 -7.19
CA LEU A 69 7.72 -16.30 -7.50
C LEU A 69 7.52 -17.34 -8.61
N GLU A 70 8.58 -18.05 -9.01
CA GLU A 70 8.49 -19.27 -9.80
C GLU A 70 8.62 -20.51 -8.91
N THR A 71 9.55 -20.46 -7.96
CA THR A 71 9.87 -21.55 -7.01
C THR A 71 9.20 -21.42 -5.65
N LEU A 72 8.63 -20.25 -5.33
CA LEU A 72 8.02 -19.90 -4.05
C LEU A 72 8.96 -20.13 -2.85
N LYS A 73 10.20 -19.65 -2.97
CA LYS A 73 11.25 -19.73 -1.94
C LYS A 73 11.91 -18.39 -1.69
N VAL A 74 12.18 -18.09 -0.42
CA VAL A 74 13.10 -17.00 -0.04
C VAL A 74 14.49 -17.38 -0.55
N THR A 75 15.08 -16.51 -1.37
CA THR A 75 16.38 -16.76 -2.03
C THR A 75 17.55 -16.11 -1.30
N HIS A 76 17.29 -15.00 -0.64
CA HIS A 76 18.22 -14.23 0.20
C HIS A 76 17.44 -13.16 0.97
N ILE A 77 18.13 -12.50 1.90
CA ILE A 77 17.66 -11.28 2.57
C ILE A 77 18.35 -10.05 1.98
N LEU A 78 17.72 -8.90 2.14
CA LEU A 78 18.25 -7.56 1.94
C LEU A 78 18.30 -6.82 3.29
N PRO A 79 19.32 -6.00 3.55
CA PRO A 79 19.44 -5.27 4.80
C PRO A 79 18.44 -4.12 4.90
N SER A 80 18.08 -3.79 6.14
CA SER A 80 17.14 -2.74 6.54
C SER A 80 17.71 -1.96 7.75
N GLY A 81 16.98 -0.97 8.24
CA GLY A 81 16.94 -0.63 9.68
C GLY A 81 15.96 -1.54 10.44
N PRO A 82 15.73 -1.30 11.75
CA PRO A 82 14.74 -2.04 12.54
C PRO A 82 13.30 -1.77 12.09
N ASP A 83 12.37 -2.65 12.47
CA ASP A 83 10.94 -2.68 12.09
C ASP A 83 10.65 -2.08 10.68
N PRO A 84 11.10 -2.75 9.60
CA PRO A 84 10.73 -2.36 8.24
C PRO A 84 9.23 -2.51 8.02
N GLU A 85 8.57 -1.40 7.69
CA GLU A 85 7.10 -1.35 7.64
C GLU A 85 6.54 -1.42 6.22
N LEU A 86 6.58 -0.32 5.47
CA LEU A 86 6.21 -0.27 4.06
C LEU A 86 7.46 -0.09 3.19
N LEU A 87 7.56 -0.89 2.13
CA LEU A 87 8.59 -0.77 1.10
C LEU A 87 8.02 -0.41 -0.28
N VAL A 88 8.78 0.38 -1.03
CA VAL A 88 8.48 0.72 -2.43
C VAL A 88 9.72 0.53 -3.29
N LEU A 89 9.56 -0.16 -4.41
CA LEU A 89 10.60 -0.27 -5.42
C LEU A 89 10.57 0.99 -6.30
N GLY A 90 11.71 1.64 -6.45
CA GLY A 90 11.88 2.72 -7.42
C GLY A 90 11.81 2.21 -8.86
N PRO A 91 12.01 3.10 -9.84
CA PRO A 91 11.78 2.69 -11.65
C PRO A 91 11.80 3.48 -11.34
N GLU A 92 13.46 3.16 -11.48
CA GLU A 92 14.23 2.16 -12.31
C GLU A 92 14.40 0.71 -11.83
N GLY A 93 13.92 0.32 -10.64
CA GLY A 93 13.85 -1.09 -10.21
C GLY A 93 15.10 -1.64 -9.52
N ARG A 94 16.18 -0.85 -9.44
CA ARG A 94 17.43 -1.20 -8.72
C ARG A 94 17.46 -0.75 -7.26
N TYR A 95 16.70 0.29 -6.92
CA TYR A 95 16.65 0.83 -5.56
C TYR A 95 15.29 0.54 -4.92
N LEU A 96 15.35 -0.02 -3.72
CA LEU A 96 14.21 -0.29 -2.85
C LEU A 96 14.30 0.67 -1.66
N TYR A 97 13.19 1.28 -1.30
CA TYR A 97 13.09 2.25 -0.20
C TYR A 97 12.14 1.68 0.84
N ALA A 98 12.59 1.50 2.07
CA ALA A 98 11.79 1.01 3.18
C ALA A 98 11.72 2.05 4.30
N ALA A 99 10.56 2.19 4.92
CA ALA A 99 10.39 2.96 6.16
C ALA A 99 10.72 2.07 7.36
N ASN A 100 11.39 2.62 8.37
CA ASN A 100 11.87 1.90 9.55
C ASN A 100 11.30 2.55 10.82
N GLU A 101 10.26 1.94 11.41
CA GLU A 101 9.39 2.60 12.40
C GLU A 101 10.18 3.00 13.66
N ASP A 102 11.05 2.10 14.15
CA ASP A 102 11.76 2.20 15.43
C ASP A 102 12.96 3.19 15.44
N ASP A 103 13.66 3.38 14.30
CA ASP A 103 14.84 4.27 14.21
C ASP A 103 14.59 5.61 13.52
N ASN A 104 13.38 5.80 12.98
CA ASN A 104 12.93 7.03 12.32
C ASN A 104 13.66 7.32 10.98
N MET A 105 14.07 6.27 10.27
CA MET A 105 14.75 6.35 8.98
C MET A 105 13.89 5.89 7.80
N VAL A 106 14.29 6.33 6.61
CA VAL A 106 14.06 5.60 5.35
C VAL A 106 15.37 4.96 4.92
N THR A 107 15.43 3.63 4.89
CA THR A 107 16.57 2.89 4.35
C THR A 107 16.48 2.77 2.83
N VAL A 108 17.57 3.13 2.13
CA VAL A 108 17.72 2.93 0.68
C VAL A 108 18.61 1.71 0.43
N VAL A 109 18.11 0.72 -0.32
CA VAL A 109 18.80 -0.54 -0.62
C VAL A 109 19.05 -0.70 -2.12
N ASP A 110 20.29 -1.05 -2.50
CA ASP A 110 20.64 -1.48 -3.86
C ASP A 110 20.37 -2.99 -3.96
N VAL A 111 19.30 -3.39 -4.66
CA VAL A 111 18.82 -4.79 -4.67
C VAL A 111 19.75 -5.71 -5.47
N GLU A 112 20.47 -5.17 -6.46
CA GLU A 112 21.47 -5.91 -7.24
C GLU A 112 22.72 -6.19 -6.39
N LYS A 113 23.19 -5.16 -5.67
CA LYS A 113 24.40 -5.22 -4.82
C LYS A 113 24.11 -5.70 -3.40
N ARG A 114 22.85 -6.02 -3.10
CA ARG A 114 22.32 -6.56 -1.85
C ARG A 114 22.79 -5.81 -0.61
N ARG A 115 22.84 -4.48 -0.69
CA ARG A 115 23.39 -3.64 0.38
C ARG A 115 22.64 -2.33 0.56
N LYS A 116 22.63 -1.85 1.79
CA LYS A 116 22.27 -0.48 2.14
C LYS A 116 23.15 0.52 1.38
N VAL A 117 22.54 1.62 0.94
CA VAL A 117 23.14 2.73 0.19
C VAL A 117 23.32 3.92 1.10
N ILE A 118 22.24 4.31 1.78
CA ILE A 118 22.14 5.42 2.73
C ILE A 118 20.88 5.22 3.59
N GLU A 119 20.84 5.85 4.76
CA GLU A 119 19.64 6.08 5.57
C GLU A 119 19.29 7.56 5.54
N ILE A 120 18.00 7.87 5.36
CA ILE A 120 17.49 9.23 5.28
C ILE A 120 16.63 9.48 6.53
N GLN A 121 17.08 10.39 7.40
CA GLN A 121 16.33 10.76 8.60
C GLN A 121 14.99 11.40 8.21
N VAL A 122 13.91 10.87 8.79
CA VAL A 122 12.53 11.37 8.68
C VAL A 122 11.96 11.62 10.08
N GLY A 123 10.65 11.88 10.19
CA GLY A 123 9.95 12.08 11.45
C GLY A 123 9.65 10.77 12.18
N VAL A 124 9.11 10.88 13.39
CA VAL A 124 8.91 9.74 14.31
C VAL A 124 7.84 8.76 13.83
N GLU A 125 8.14 7.46 13.93
CA GLU A 125 7.34 6.31 13.46
C GLU A 125 7.05 6.37 11.94
N PRO A 126 8.06 6.31 11.05
CA PRO A 126 7.82 6.28 9.61
C PRO A 126 7.26 4.93 9.15
N GLU A 127 6.15 4.97 8.41
CA GLU A 127 5.45 3.78 7.90
C GLU A 127 5.18 3.92 6.39
N GLY A 128 4.30 4.85 6.01
CA GLY A 128 3.82 4.98 4.62
C GLY A 128 4.89 5.42 3.63
N MET A 129 4.82 4.89 2.40
CA MET A 129 5.79 5.16 1.33
C MET A 129 5.10 5.22 -0.05
N GLY A 130 5.42 6.23 -0.87
CA GLY A 130 4.94 6.34 -2.25
C GLY A 130 5.87 7.17 -3.15
N ILE A 131 6.10 6.72 -4.38
CA ILE A 131 7.01 7.37 -5.36
C ILE A 131 6.20 8.06 -6.48
N SER A 132 6.70 9.20 -6.97
CA SER A 132 6.10 9.94 -8.07
C SER A 132 6.25 9.20 -9.42
N PRO A 133 5.29 9.30 -10.36
CA PRO A 133 5.38 8.62 -11.67
C PRO A 133 6.59 9.00 -12.52
N ASP A 134 7.24 10.14 -12.24
CA ASP A 134 8.45 10.60 -12.92
C ASP A 134 9.76 10.18 -12.21
N GLY A 135 9.66 9.44 -11.10
CA GLY A 135 10.81 8.88 -10.39
C GLY A 135 11.65 9.86 -9.57
N LYS A 136 11.23 11.13 -9.45
CA LYS A 136 12.04 12.18 -8.78
C LYS A 136 11.74 12.34 -7.30
N TRP A 137 10.54 11.98 -6.86
CA TRP A 137 10.08 12.21 -5.49
C TRP A 137 9.62 10.91 -4.84
N LEU A 138 10.06 10.70 -3.61
CA LEU A 138 9.46 9.80 -2.65
C LEU A 138 8.73 10.66 -1.62
N VAL A 139 7.55 10.23 -1.20
CA VAL A 139 6.88 10.74 0.00
C VAL A 139 6.81 9.61 1.01
N ASN A 140 7.44 9.82 2.16
CA ASN A 140 7.30 8.99 3.35
C ASN A 140 6.29 9.65 4.32
N THR A 141 5.55 8.87 5.11
CA THR A 141 4.70 9.40 6.19
C THR A 141 5.17 8.90 7.55
N SER A 142 5.23 9.82 8.51
CA SER A 142 5.65 9.55 9.89
C SER A 142 4.48 9.74 10.86
N GLU A 143 4.09 8.66 11.54
CA GLU A 143 2.86 8.50 12.29
C GLU A 143 2.76 9.47 13.47
N THR A 144 3.67 9.40 14.44
CA THR A 144 3.63 10.26 15.64
C THR A 144 3.93 11.73 15.34
N THR A 145 4.74 12.03 14.33
CA THR A 145 5.04 13.42 13.94
C THR A 145 4.00 14.05 13.02
N ASN A 146 3.09 13.27 12.43
CA ASN A 146 2.00 13.74 11.57
C ASN A 146 2.50 14.50 10.33
N MET A 147 3.59 13.99 9.72
CA MET A 147 4.26 14.61 8.57
C MET A 147 4.23 13.71 7.33
N ALA A 148 4.20 14.35 6.16
CA ALA A 148 4.54 13.78 4.87
C ALA A 148 5.86 14.40 4.37
N HIS A 149 6.91 13.58 4.34
CA HIS A 149 8.29 13.94 4.04
C HIS A 149 8.57 13.84 2.53
N PHE A 150 8.78 14.96 1.85
CA PHE A 150 9.14 14.99 0.43
C PHE A 150 10.65 14.78 0.28
N ILE A 151 11.02 13.55 -0.11
CA ILE A 151 12.40 13.13 -0.35
C ILE A 151 12.68 13.22 -1.85
N ASN A 152 13.73 13.96 -2.22
CA ASN A 152 14.23 14.01 -3.58
C ASN A 152 15.13 12.79 -3.85
N LEU A 153 14.82 12.04 -4.91
CA LEU A 153 15.47 10.76 -5.23
C LEU A 153 16.79 10.90 -6.02
N GLU A 154 17.13 12.11 -6.50
CA GLU A 154 18.46 12.43 -7.03
C GLU A 154 19.43 12.80 -5.89
N THR A 155 18.98 13.59 -4.91
CA THR A 155 19.81 14.08 -3.80
C THR A 155 19.82 13.16 -2.57
N LEU A 156 18.84 12.26 -2.47
CA LEU A 156 18.55 11.37 -1.34
C LEU A 156 18.42 12.13 0.00
N LYS A 157 17.64 13.21 -0.04
CA LYS A 157 17.37 14.10 1.11
C LYS A 157 15.90 14.50 1.18
N VAL A 158 15.41 14.72 2.40
CA VAL A 158 14.18 15.46 2.64
C VAL A 158 14.40 16.92 2.22
N GLU A 159 13.57 17.43 1.32
CA GLU A 159 13.63 18.82 0.83
C GLU A 159 12.40 19.65 1.23
N ASP A 160 11.28 19.02 1.59
CA ASP A 160 10.09 19.70 2.16
C ASP A 160 9.30 18.74 3.09
N ASN A 161 8.49 19.31 3.99
CA ASN A 161 7.69 18.58 4.99
C ASN A 161 6.29 19.17 5.11
N VAL A 162 5.26 18.36 4.82
CA VAL A 162 3.86 18.80 4.91
C VAL A 162 3.20 18.20 6.16
N LEU A 163 2.74 19.06 7.06
CA LEU A 163 1.94 18.66 8.22
C LEU A 163 0.54 18.21 7.76
N VAL A 164 0.18 16.97 8.10
CA VAL A 164 -1.12 16.33 7.81
C VAL A 164 -1.90 16.09 9.11
N ASP A 165 -3.07 15.44 9.04
CA ASP A 165 -3.82 15.10 10.26
C ASP A 165 -3.24 13.85 10.95
N GLN A 166 -3.75 13.55 12.15
CA GLN A 166 -3.09 12.64 13.08
C GLN A 166 -2.88 11.22 12.54
N ARG A 167 -1.69 10.66 12.78
CA ARG A 167 -1.28 9.28 12.46
C ARG A 167 -1.36 8.93 10.96
N PRO A 168 -0.51 9.53 10.10
CA PRO A 168 -0.55 9.28 8.66
C PRO A 168 0.07 7.94 8.21
N ARG A 169 -0.66 7.22 7.36
CA ARG A 169 -0.43 5.79 7.04
C ARG A 169 0.10 5.50 5.64
N VAL A 170 -0.44 6.15 4.61
CA VAL A 170 -0.06 5.87 3.21
C VAL A 170 -0.01 7.16 2.42
N ALA A 171 1.10 7.38 1.70
CA ALA A 171 1.20 8.35 0.62
C ALA A 171 1.02 7.65 -0.74
N GLN A 172 0.07 8.12 -1.54
CA GLN A 172 -0.21 7.60 -2.89
C GLN A 172 -0.26 8.75 -3.88
N PHE A 173 0.67 8.78 -4.84
CA PHE A 173 0.65 9.77 -5.93
C PHE A 173 -0.49 9.50 -6.92
N SER A 174 -0.97 10.56 -7.57
CA SER A 174 -1.80 10.47 -8.77
C SER A 174 -0.96 10.01 -9.97
N ASN A 175 -1.59 9.37 -10.96
CA ASN A 175 -0.91 8.80 -12.13
C ASN A 175 -0.20 9.85 -13.01
N ASP A 176 -0.58 11.13 -12.89
CA ASP A 176 0.03 12.27 -13.57
C ASP A 176 1.05 13.03 -12.70
N GLY A 177 1.30 12.57 -11.47
CA GLY A 177 2.27 13.13 -10.54
C GLY A 177 1.94 14.53 -9.99
N LYS A 178 0.75 15.08 -10.26
CA LYS A 178 0.36 16.42 -9.78
C LYS A 178 -0.11 16.44 -8.34
N GLN A 179 -0.58 15.31 -7.81
CA GLN A 179 -1.06 15.21 -6.44
C GLN A 179 -0.41 14.03 -5.72
N VAL A 180 -0.26 14.18 -4.40
CA VAL A 180 -0.05 13.05 -3.48
C VAL A 180 -1.15 13.06 -2.43
N TRP A 181 -1.79 11.91 -2.25
CA TRP A 181 -2.89 11.69 -1.35
C TRP A 181 -2.32 10.98 -0.11
N VAL A 182 -2.46 11.61 1.07
CA VAL A 182 -1.94 11.09 2.34
C VAL A 182 -3.10 10.79 3.28
N SER A 183 -3.27 9.53 3.66
CA SER A 183 -4.26 9.11 4.68
C SER A 183 -3.76 9.40 6.08
N SER A 184 -4.66 9.87 6.95
CA SER A 184 -4.45 10.14 8.37
C SER A 184 -5.45 9.34 9.19
N GLU A 185 -4.99 8.24 9.81
CA GLU A 185 -5.84 7.22 10.43
C GLU A 185 -6.66 7.80 11.59
N ILE A 186 -6.00 8.33 12.61
CA ILE A 186 -6.67 8.95 13.77
C ILE A 186 -7.29 10.30 13.38
N GLY A 187 -6.70 11.00 12.39
CA GLY A 187 -7.26 12.22 11.82
C GLY A 187 -8.64 12.05 11.18
N GLY A 188 -8.97 10.83 10.69
CA GLY A 188 -10.22 10.55 9.99
C GLY A 188 -10.32 11.21 8.60
N THR A 189 -9.18 11.53 7.98
CA THR A 189 -9.10 12.32 6.73
C THR A 189 -8.08 11.77 5.74
N VAL A 190 -8.24 12.13 4.47
CA VAL A 190 -7.17 12.08 3.47
C VAL A 190 -6.80 13.50 3.04
N SER A 191 -5.55 13.88 3.24
CA SER A 191 -4.98 15.15 2.77
C SER A 191 -4.53 15.01 1.32
N VAL A 192 -5.14 15.77 0.41
CA VAL A 192 -4.76 15.85 -1.00
C VAL A 192 -3.80 17.02 -1.17
N ILE A 193 -2.52 16.72 -1.42
CA ILE A 193 -1.43 17.71 -1.50
C ILE A 193 -1.07 17.95 -2.96
N ASP A 194 -0.96 19.21 -3.37
CA ASP A 194 -0.39 19.61 -4.66
C ASP A 194 1.12 19.31 -4.68
N SER A 195 1.56 18.40 -5.54
CA SER A 195 2.94 17.94 -5.59
C SER A 195 3.93 19.00 -6.10
N ALA A 196 3.46 20.10 -6.70
CA ALA A 196 4.29 21.18 -7.19
C ALA A 196 4.57 22.25 -6.11
N SER A 197 3.55 22.67 -5.35
CA SER A 197 3.63 23.72 -4.33
C SER A 197 3.63 23.22 -2.87
N ARG A 198 3.48 21.91 -2.67
CA ARG A 198 3.46 21.19 -1.38
C ARG A 198 2.38 21.68 -0.41
N LYS A 199 1.29 22.23 -0.96
CA LYS A 199 0.13 22.72 -0.20
C LYS A 199 -1.01 21.71 -0.25
N ILE A 200 -1.68 21.53 0.89
CA ILE A 200 -2.94 20.76 0.94
C ILE A 200 -4.00 21.53 0.16
N ILE A 201 -4.49 20.94 -0.93
CA ILE A 201 -5.61 21.43 -1.76
C ILE A 201 -6.93 21.23 -1.00
N LYS A 202 -7.08 20.04 -0.41
CA LYS A 202 -8.33 19.56 0.20
C LYS A 202 -8.00 18.54 1.29
N LYS A 203 -8.82 18.51 2.35
CA LYS A 203 -8.95 17.36 3.23
C LYS A 203 -10.29 16.67 2.94
N ILE A 204 -10.24 15.39 2.60
CA ILE A 204 -11.41 14.55 2.37
C ILE A 204 -11.75 13.88 3.70
N GLY A 205 -12.94 14.17 4.23
CA GLY A 205 -13.50 13.49 5.40
C GLY A 205 -14.50 12.41 4.98
N PHE A 206 -14.94 11.60 5.93
CA PHE A 206 -15.86 10.49 5.70
C PHE A 206 -16.99 10.48 6.75
N GLU A 207 -18.21 10.17 6.30
CA GLU A 207 -19.40 10.09 7.14
C GLU A 207 -20.21 8.85 6.75
N ILE A 208 -20.34 7.89 7.67
CA ILE A 208 -21.06 6.64 7.43
C ILE A 208 -22.21 6.55 8.46
N PRO A 209 -23.48 6.57 8.03
CA PRO A 209 -24.62 6.49 8.95
C PRO A 209 -24.54 5.29 9.90
N GLY A 210 -24.64 5.57 11.20
CA GLY A 210 -24.57 4.55 12.26
C GLY A 210 -23.15 4.11 12.67
N ILE A 211 -22.09 4.75 12.17
CA ILE A 211 -20.71 4.52 12.62
C ILE A 211 -20.16 5.80 13.28
N HIS A 212 -19.57 5.64 14.47
CA HIS A 212 -18.89 6.73 15.18
C HIS A 212 -17.67 7.22 14.37
N LYS A 213 -17.50 8.54 14.26
CA LYS A 213 -16.46 9.17 13.43
C LYS A 213 -15.06 8.65 13.77
N GLU A 214 -14.83 8.41 15.05
CA GLU A 214 -13.57 7.93 15.64
C GLU A 214 -13.18 6.53 15.13
N SER A 215 -14.14 5.77 14.59
CA SER A 215 -13.92 4.47 13.93
C SER A 215 -13.72 4.57 12.42
N ILE A 216 -13.96 5.74 11.81
CA ILE A 216 -13.86 5.96 10.36
C ILE A 216 -12.45 6.43 9.99
N GLN A 217 -11.50 5.52 10.15
CA GLN A 217 -10.06 5.80 10.08
C GLN A 217 -9.47 5.38 8.71
N PRO A 218 -9.04 6.31 7.84
CA PRO A 218 -8.50 5.98 6.53
C PRO A 218 -7.08 5.42 6.59
N VAL A 219 -6.81 4.41 5.77
CA VAL A 219 -5.54 3.67 5.71
C VAL A 219 -5.06 3.56 4.25
N GLY A 220 -5.10 2.39 3.60
CA GLY A 220 -4.67 2.24 2.21
C GLY A 220 -5.49 3.06 1.21
N ILE A 221 -4.80 3.58 0.18
CA ILE A 221 -5.37 4.36 -0.93
C ILE A 221 -4.92 3.73 -2.26
N LYS A 222 -5.83 3.60 -3.24
CA LYS A 222 -5.49 3.38 -4.65
C LYS A 222 -6.35 4.25 -5.57
N LEU A 223 -5.76 4.80 -6.61
CA LEU A 223 -6.47 5.52 -7.68
C LEU A 223 -6.56 4.61 -8.92
N SER A 224 -7.65 4.69 -9.67
CA SER A 224 -7.79 4.02 -10.97
C SER A 224 -6.80 4.59 -12.00
N LYS A 225 -6.40 3.80 -12.99
CA LYS A 225 -5.49 4.15 -14.07
C LYS A 225 -6.00 5.31 -14.93
N ASP A 226 -7.31 5.35 -15.15
CA ASP A 226 -7.99 6.47 -15.82
C ASP A 226 -8.04 7.76 -14.99
N GLY A 227 -7.60 7.69 -13.73
CA GLY A 227 -7.49 8.79 -12.79
C GLY A 227 -8.79 9.31 -12.23
N LYS A 228 -9.96 8.68 -12.51
CA LYS A 228 -11.28 9.23 -12.11
C LYS A 228 -11.71 8.86 -10.69
N GLN A 229 -11.40 7.66 -10.22
CA GLN A 229 -11.86 7.18 -8.92
C GLN A 229 -10.69 6.85 -7.98
N ALA A 230 -10.86 7.18 -6.70
CA ALA A 230 -10.00 6.73 -5.61
C ALA A 230 -10.77 5.78 -4.69
N PHE A 231 -10.11 4.69 -4.29
CA PHE A 231 -10.61 3.68 -3.36
C PHE A 231 -9.78 3.74 -2.09
N ILE A 232 -10.45 4.01 -0.97
CA ILE A 232 -9.82 4.32 0.31
C ILE A 232 -10.36 3.35 1.36
N ALA A 233 -9.48 2.55 1.95
CA ALA A 233 -9.84 1.64 3.03
C ALA A 233 -10.05 2.43 4.33
N LEU A 234 -11.16 2.16 5.03
CA LEU A 234 -11.58 2.80 6.27
C LEU A 234 -11.63 1.73 7.38
N GLY A 235 -10.53 1.60 8.11
CA GLY A 235 -10.10 0.38 8.79
C GLY A 235 -11.12 -0.21 9.75
N PRO A 236 -11.30 0.36 10.97
CA PRO A 236 -12.25 -0.15 11.95
C PRO A 236 -13.71 -0.09 11.48
N ALA A 237 -14.06 0.87 10.61
CA ALA A 237 -15.38 1.01 10.02
C ALA A 237 -15.79 -0.13 9.06
N ALA A 238 -14.87 -1.02 8.67
CA ALA A 238 -15.12 -2.10 7.72
C ALA A 238 -15.72 -1.60 6.40
N ARG A 239 -15.19 -0.49 5.85
CA ARG A 239 -15.61 0.08 4.56
C ARG A 239 -14.44 0.34 3.64
N VAL A 240 -14.68 0.23 2.33
CA VAL A 240 -13.92 0.98 1.33
C VAL A 240 -14.80 2.13 0.84
N ALA A 241 -14.30 3.35 0.93
CA ALA A 241 -14.91 4.52 0.29
C ALA A 241 -14.50 4.58 -1.18
N VAL A 242 -15.44 4.96 -2.03
CA VAL A 242 -15.23 5.31 -3.44
C VAL A 242 -15.36 6.82 -3.55
N VAL A 243 -14.34 7.47 -4.12
CA VAL A 243 -14.21 8.93 -4.19
C VAL A 243 -14.06 9.38 -5.64
N ASP A 244 -14.85 10.38 -6.04
CA ASP A 244 -14.62 11.13 -7.27
C ASP A 244 -13.41 12.04 -7.07
N THR A 245 -12.37 11.82 -7.87
CA THR A 245 -11.09 12.55 -7.80
C THR A 245 -11.14 13.97 -8.36
N ALA A 246 -12.11 14.29 -9.21
CA ALA A 246 -12.28 15.62 -9.78
C ALA A 246 -13.07 16.54 -8.83
N LYS A 247 -14.01 15.98 -8.06
CA LYS A 247 -14.74 16.69 -6.99
C LYS A 247 -14.01 16.66 -5.64
N LEU A 248 -13.21 15.60 -5.40
CA LEU A 248 -12.65 15.23 -4.09
C LEU A 248 -13.76 14.98 -3.04
N GLU A 249 -14.76 14.20 -3.45
CA GLU A 249 -15.99 13.89 -2.70
C GLU A 249 -16.30 12.37 -2.74
N VAL A 250 -16.90 11.85 -1.66
CA VAL A 250 -17.22 10.42 -1.54
C VAL A 250 -18.52 10.11 -2.27
N GLU A 251 -18.46 9.19 -3.24
CA GLU A 251 -19.62 8.71 -4.00
C GLU A 251 -20.37 7.57 -3.27
N LYS A 252 -19.62 6.68 -2.61
CA LYS A 252 -20.16 5.40 -2.11
C LYS A 252 -19.30 4.79 -1.00
N TYR A 253 -19.93 4.00 -0.12
CA TYR A 253 -19.23 3.13 0.84
C TYR A 253 -19.55 1.66 0.58
N LEU A 254 -18.54 0.81 0.62
CA LEU A 254 -18.61 -0.62 0.32
C LEU A 254 -18.32 -1.43 1.58
N LEU A 255 -19.26 -2.26 2.04
CA LEU A 255 -19.10 -3.15 3.19
C LEU A 255 -18.10 -4.28 2.87
N VAL A 256 -16.96 -4.27 3.56
CA VAL A 256 -15.87 -5.27 3.46
C VAL A 256 -15.68 -5.97 4.82
N GLY A 257 -14.60 -6.73 4.98
CA GLY A 257 -14.23 -7.36 6.25
C GLY A 257 -13.81 -6.37 7.35
N GLN A 258 -13.53 -6.89 8.53
CA GLN A 258 -13.18 -6.11 9.73
C GLN A 258 -11.70 -5.73 9.77
N ARG A 259 -11.42 -4.48 10.15
CA ARG A 259 -10.07 -3.86 10.13
C ARG A 259 -9.42 -3.97 8.74
N VAL A 260 -10.07 -3.34 7.76
CA VAL A 260 -9.50 -3.22 6.41
C VAL A 260 -8.17 -2.43 6.45
N TRP A 261 -7.19 -2.81 5.61
CA TRP A 261 -5.85 -2.24 5.59
C TRP A 261 -5.48 -1.68 4.20
N ASN A 262 -5.03 -2.54 3.28
CA ASN A 262 -4.49 -2.15 1.98
C ASN A 262 -5.33 -2.67 0.81
N LEU A 263 -5.14 -2.09 -0.37
CA LEU A 263 -5.84 -2.45 -1.60
C LEU A 263 -4.88 -2.60 -2.78
N ALA A 264 -5.22 -3.49 -3.72
CA ALA A 264 -4.59 -3.59 -5.03
C ALA A 264 -5.62 -3.93 -6.12
N PHE A 265 -5.48 -3.32 -7.30
CA PHE A 265 -6.30 -3.62 -8.49
C PHE A 265 -5.83 -4.92 -9.18
N SER A 266 -6.74 -5.58 -9.91
CA SER A 266 -6.38 -6.51 -10.99
C SER A 266 -5.70 -5.76 -12.16
N PRO A 267 -4.94 -6.43 -13.05
CA PRO A 267 -4.24 -5.76 -14.15
C PRO A 267 -5.16 -5.04 -15.15
N ASP A 268 -6.43 -5.45 -15.21
CA ASP A 268 -7.51 -4.86 -16.00
C ASP A 268 -8.40 -3.87 -15.22
N GLU A 269 -8.07 -3.61 -13.95
CA GLU A 269 -8.81 -2.81 -12.96
C GLU A 269 -10.27 -3.21 -12.69
N LYS A 270 -10.76 -4.33 -13.24
CA LYS A 270 -12.16 -4.76 -13.02
C LYS A 270 -12.40 -5.29 -11.60
N ARG A 271 -11.34 -5.64 -10.87
CA ARG A 271 -11.40 -6.07 -9.48
C ARG A 271 -10.45 -5.27 -8.58
N ILE A 272 -10.84 -5.08 -7.33
CA ILE A 272 -9.92 -4.70 -6.24
C ILE A 272 -9.90 -5.81 -5.21
N PHE A 273 -8.71 -6.14 -4.72
CA PHE A 273 -8.48 -7.01 -3.58
C PHE A 273 -8.10 -6.14 -2.39
N THR A 274 -8.78 -6.29 -1.26
CA THR A 274 -8.46 -5.55 -0.03
C THR A 274 -8.36 -6.46 1.18
N THR A 275 -7.29 -6.27 1.96
CA THR A 275 -6.96 -7.05 3.16
C THR A 275 -7.78 -6.58 4.35
N ASN A 276 -8.34 -7.51 5.13
CA ASN A 276 -9.06 -7.18 6.36
C ASN A 276 -8.47 -7.99 7.53
N GLY A 277 -7.72 -7.30 8.38
CA GLY A 277 -6.90 -7.87 9.44
C GLY A 277 -7.68 -8.75 10.41
N VAL A 278 -8.78 -8.23 10.97
CA VAL A 278 -9.51 -8.87 12.06
C VAL A 278 -10.41 -10.02 11.57
N SER A 279 -10.98 -9.92 10.36
CA SER A 279 -11.74 -11.03 9.75
C SER A 279 -10.88 -12.07 9.02
N ASN A 280 -9.55 -11.87 8.98
CA ASN A 280 -8.55 -12.80 8.43
C ASN A 280 -8.83 -13.18 6.97
N ASP A 281 -9.31 -12.21 6.19
CA ASP A 281 -9.82 -12.41 4.85
C ASP A 281 -9.44 -11.28 3.88
N VAL A 282 -9.57 -11.58 2.58
CA VAL A 282 -9.48 -10.60 1.51
C VAL A 282 -10.87 -10.42 0.89
N SER A 283 -11.37 -9.19 0.90
CA SER A 283 -12.59 -8.83 0.19
C SER A 283 -12.27 -8.50 -1.26
N VAL A 284 -13.05 -9.06 -2.19
CA VAL A 284 -12.92 -8.87 -3.64
C VAL A 284 -14.05 -7.98 -4.11
N ILE A 285 -13.71 -6.79 -4.61
CA ILE A 285 -14.64 -5.77 -5.11
C ILE A 285 -14.74 -5.89 -6.63
N ASP A 286 -15.96 -5.88 -7.16
CA ASP A 286 -16.30 -5.65 -8.56
C ASP A 286 -16.35 -4.13 -8.77
N VAL A 287 -15.44 -3.59 -9.60
CA VAL A 287 -15.22 -2.15 -9.75
C VAL A 287 -16.30 -1.49 -10.60
N GLU A 288 -16.66 -2.11 -11.74
CA GLU A 288 -17.75 -1.62 -12.62
C GLU A 288 -19.08 -1.47 -11.85
N ARG A 289 -19.41 -2.44 -10.99
CA ARG A 289 -20.65 -2.42 -10.18
C ARG A 289 -20.49 -1.69 -8.84
N LEU A 290 -19.27 -1.29 -8.48
CA LEU A 290 -18.86 -0.82 -7.15
C LEU A 290 -19.51 -1.67 -6.04
N LYS A 291 -19.19 -2.98 -6.00
CA LYS A 291 -19.83 -3.94 -5.08
C LYS A 291 -18.88 -5.07 -4.67
N VAL A 292 -18.89 -5.46 -3.39
CA VAL A 292 -18.17 -6.66 -2.94
C VAL A 292 -18.79 -7.93 -3.53
N LYS A 293 -17.96 -8.72 -4.21
CA LYS A 293 -18.30 -9.94 -4.96
C LYS A 293 -18.06 -11.21 -4.13
N LYS A 294 -16.99 -11.24 -3.32
CA LYS A 294 -16.54 -12.43 -2.58
C LYS A 294 -15.63 -12.05 -1.40
N SER A 295 -15.61 -12.88 -0.36
CA SER A 295 -14.54 -12.94 0.66
C SER A 295 -13.69 -14.19 0.45
N ILE A 296 -12.38 -14.10 0.66
CA ILE A 296 -11.42 -15.21 0.59
C ILE A 296 -10.68 -15.27 1.92
N GLN A 297 -10.82 -16.35 2.68
CA GLN A 297 -10.07 -16.59 3.92
C GLN A 297 -8.57 -16.79 3.61
N VAL A 298 -7.67 -16.17 4.37
CA VAL A 298 -6.21 -16.17 4.12
C VAL A 298 -5.41 -16.58 5.38
N GLY A 299 -4.29 -15.93 5.69
CA GLY A 299 -3.65 -16.01 7.00
C GLY A 299 -4.28 -15.08 8.03
N ARG A 300 -3.85 -15.21 9.29
CA ARG A 300 -4.29 -14.32 10.37
C ARG A 300 -3.61 -12.95 10.27
N LEU A 301 -4.38 -11.89 10.52
CA LEU A 301 -3.99 -10.49 10.35
C LEU A 301 -3.37 -10.22 8.95
N PRO A 302 -4.14 -10.34 7.85
CA PRO A 302 -3.64 -9.95 6.54
C PRO A 302 -3.48 -8.43 6.44
N TRP A 303 -2.31 -7.99 5.97
CA TRP A 303 -1.94 -6.57 5.95
C TRP A 303 -1.69 -6.04 4.54
N GLY A 304 -0.67 -6.55 3.85
CA GLY A 304 -0.26 -6.12 2.52
C GLY A 304 -0.87 -6.98 1.42
N VAL A 305 -1.10 -6.39 0.23
CA VAL A 305 -1.58 -7.09 -0.95
C VAL A 305 -0.99 -6.51 -2.22
N VAL A 306 -0.53 -7.38 -3.13
CA VAL A 306 -0.12 -7.01 -4.50
C VAL A 306 -0.67 -8.02 -5.51
N VAL A 307 -0.80 -7.57 -6.75
CA VAL A 307 -1.26 -8.39 -7.87
C VAL A 307 -0.18 -8.46 -8.95
N ARG A 308 0.20 -9.68 -9.32
CA ARG A 308 1.14 -10.00 -10.41
C ARG A 308 0.35 -10.35 -11.68
N PRO A 309 0.53 -9.60 -12.78
CA PRO A 309 -0.06 -9.93 -14.09
C PRO A 309 0.57 -11.16 -14.77
#